data_AF-A0A1G6M6Y0-F1
#
_entry.id   AF-A0A1G6M6Y0-F1
#
_cell.length_a   1.000
_cell.length_b   1.000
_cell.length_c   1.000
_cell.angle_alpha   90.00
_cell.angle_beta   90.00
_cell.angle_gamma   90.00
#
_symmetry.space_group_name_H-M   'P 1'
#
loop_
_entity.id
_entity.type
_entity.pdbx_description
1 polymer ?
#
loop_
_entity_poly.entity_id
_entity_poly.type
_entity_poly.pdbx_seq_one_letter_code
_entity_poly.pdbx_strand_id
1 'polypeptide(L)'
;MQSLKLTLKFTSPLASALQSDTIFGQFCWYYSYIYGVEKLESLINQEKPFAVFSDGFLENHIPMPVLKPISIDNFSDYADIKRFKKLEFIKASALKDVDVLDAVKLIKLIKSVNFDKKSYFERQVILRNSIDRITNTTLENGLYQTEEVFFDKDARIDIYVKYDSELIDKDCITKVFDYIGQSGFGKDKSIGKGRFKITNLIENPDLLKEKQTKTFISLSSGVTCDDCEVLFGKTFVKFGKHGGYGLPNPFKNPVIMFKSGSTFKIKNFKPIFGKSLSVSKYKNHKHGAYLLPLFVDVEE
;
A
#
# COMPACT_ATOMS: atom_id res chain seq x y z
N MET A 1 -20.03 -5.06 -1.31
CA MET A 1 -18.67 -5.01 -0.70
C MET A 1 -18.75 -4.31 0.64
N GLN A 2 -18.06 -4.84 1.64
CA GLN A 2 -17.87 -4.19 2.94
C GLN A 2 -16.45 -3.60 3.03
N SER A 3 -16.18 -2.80 4.06
CA SER A 3 -14.85 -2.23 4.27
C SER A 3 -14.36 -2.34 5.71
N LEU A 4 -13.04 -2.32 5.87
CA LEU A 4 -12.34 -2.51 7.13
C LEU A 4 -11.14 -1.57 7.20
N LYS A 5 -10.83 -1.08 8.39
CA LYS A 5 -9.54 -0.46 8.72
C LYS A 5 -8.85 -1.30 9.78
N LEU A 6 -7.65 -1.77 9.48
CA LEU A 6 -6.75 -2.45 10.42
C LEU A 6 -5.67 -1.48 10.86
N THR A 7 -5.53 -1.25 12.16
CA THR A 7 -4.45 -0.42 12.71
C THR A 7 -3.39 -1.30 13.35
N LEU A 8 -2.19 -1.27 12.78
CA LEU A 8 -1.06 -2.13 13.14
C LEU A 8 -0.06 -1.38 14.01
N LYS A 9 0.49 -2.08 15.01
CA LYS A 9 1.69 -1.68 15.74
C LYS A 9 2.83 -2.63 15.42
N PHE A 10 3.85 -2.14 14.72
CA PHE A 10 5.05 -2.92 14.44
C PHE A 10 5.85 -3.15 15.73
N THR A 11 6.29 -4.39 15.94
CA THR A 11 7.13 -4.80 17.08
C THR A 11 8.56 -5.13 16.63
N SER A 12 8.87 -4.89 15.36
CA SER A 12 10.19 -5.09 14.75
C SER A 12 10.34 -4.16 13.53
N PRO A 13 11.57 -3.95 13.04
CA PRO A 13 11.80 -3.15 11.85
C PRO A 13 11.24 -3.81 10.60
N LEU A 14 10.88 -3.01 9.62
CA LEU A 14 10.29 -3.44 8.36
C LEU A 14 11.32 -3.35 7.23
N ALA A 15 11.58 -4.46 6.53
CA ALA A 15 12.55 -4.53 5.42
C ALA A 15 11.89 -4.49 4.03
N SER A 16 10.59 -4.21 3.95
CA SER A 16 9.84 -4.13 2.69
C SER A 16 8.73 -3.11 2.81
N ALA A 17 8.54 -2.27 1.79
CA ALA A 17 7.46 -1.30 1.79
C ALA A 17 6.09 -2.00 1.88
N LEU A 18 5.15 -1.38 2.62
CA LEU A 18 3.76 -1.85 2.78
C LEU A 18 2.93 -1.49 1.55
N GLN A 19 3.30 -2.03 0.39
CA GLN A 19 2.56 -1.82 -0.86
C GLN A 19 1.40 -2.81 -0.94
N SER A 20 0.25 -2.35 -1.45
CA SER A 20 -0.99 -3.12 -1.61
C SER A 20 -0.78 -4.47 -2.29
N ASP A 21 0.04 -4.52 -3.34
CA ASP A 21 0.34 -5.74 -4.12
C ASP A 21 1.06 -6.80 -3.28
N THR A 22 1.94 -6.34 -2.39
CA THR A 22 2.73 -7.17 -1.48
C THR A 22 1.87 -7.63 -0.32
N ILE A 23 1.01 -6.76 0.21
CA ILE A 23 -0.01 -7.09 1.20
C ILE A 23 -0.94 -8.17 0.65
N PHE A 24 -1.50 -7.97 -0.55
CA PHE A 24 -2.34 -8.97 -1.21
C PHE A 24 -1.61 -10.30 -1.41
N GLY A 25 -0.38 -10.26 -1.93
CA GLY A 25 0.42 -11.47 -2.13
C GLY A 25 0.70 -12.22 -0.83
N GLN A 26 1.05 -11.51 0.24
CA GLN A 26 1.25 -12.11 1.57
C GLN A 26 -0.05 -12.68 2.12
N PHE A 27 -1.15 -11.93 2.02
CA PHE A 27 -2.47 -12.38 2.42
C PHE A 27 -2.83 -13.72 1.78
N CYS A 28 -2.71 -13.82 0.45
CA CYS A 28 -2.98 -15.07 -0.27
C CYS A 28 -2.12 -16.24 0.22
N TRP A 29 -0.81 -16.03 0.45
CA TRP A 29 0.04 -17.09 0.97
C TRP A 29 -0.38 -17.56 2.36
N TYR A 30 -0.60 -16.64 3.31
CA TYR A 30 -1.02 -17.04 4.66
C TYR A 30 -2.43 -17.60 4.68
N TYR A 31 -3.35 -17.09 3.85
CA TYR A 31 -4.66 -17.69 3.65
C TYR A 31 -4.51 -19.15 3.19
N SER A 32 -3.65 -19.43 2.20
CA SER A 32 -3.42 -20.80 1.71
C SER A 32 -2.84 -21.71 2.79
N TYR A 33 -1.98 -21.21 3.68
CA TYR A 33 -1.41 -21.99 4.78
C TYR A 33 -2.45 -22.33 5.86
N ILE A 34 -3.41 -21.43 6.10
CA ILE A 34 -4.42 -21.60 7.14
C ILE A 34 -5.61 -22.43 6.63
N TYR A 35 -6.03 -22.21 5.39
CA TYR A 35 -7.29 -22.71 4.84
C TYR A 35 -7.14 -23.66 3.65
N GLY A 36 -5.93 -23.82 3.11
CA GLY A 36 -5.64 -24.67 1.95
C GLY A 36 -5.66 -23.92 0.62
N VAL A 37 -4.93 -24.49 -0.36
CA VAL A 37 -4.76 -23.90 -1.70
C VAL A 37 -6.08 -23.87 -2.48
N GLU A 38 -6.89 -24.93 -2.40
CA GLU A 38 -8.16 -25.03 -3.12
C GLU A 38 -9.14 -23.89 -2.77
N LYS A 39 -9.24 -23.55 -1.48
CA LYS A 39 -10.05 -22.40 -1.03
C LYS A 39 -9.50 -21.07 -1.51
N LEU A 40 -8.18 -20.91 -1.56
CA LEU A 40 -7.59 -19.70 -2.15
C LEU A 40 -7.93 -19.61 -3.63
N GLU A 41 -7.78 -20.71 -4.38
CA GLU A 41 -8.07 -20.77 -5.81
C GLU A 41 -9.52 -20.41 -6.10
N SER A 42 -10.48 -20.86 -5.27
CA SER A 42 -11.88 -20.46 -5.41
C SER A 42 -12.11 -18.96 -5.19
N LEU A 43 -11.27 -18.27 -4.42
CA LEU A 43 -11.35 -16.82 -4.20
C LEU A 43 -10.70 -16.00 -5.32
N ILE A 44 -9.50 -16.40 -5.77
CA ILE A 44 -8.73 -15.61 -6.75
C ILE A 44 -9.19 -15.77 -8.20
N ASN A 45 -9.96 -16.83 -8.49
CA ASN A 45 -10.49 -17.09 -9.83
C ASN A 45 -11.86 -16.45 -10.07
N GLN A 46 -12.41 -15.73 -9.08
CA GLN A 46 -13.61 -14.92 -9.26
C GLN A 46 -13.33 -13.74 -10.20
N GLU A 47 -14.35 -13.32 -10.96
CA GLU A 47 -14.25 -12.16 -11.85
C GLU A 47 -13.99 -10.86 -11.06
N LYS A 48 -14.65 -10.73 -9.90
CA LYS A 48 -14.45 -9.63 -8.96
C LYS A 48 -13.48 -10.08 -7.85
N PRO A 49 -12.55 -9.21 -7.40
CA PRO A 49 -11.65 -9.59 -6.32
C PRO A 49 -12.39 -9.76 -5.00
N PHE A 50 -12.07 -10.83 -4.29
CA PHE A 50 -12.58 -11.10 -2.94
C PHE A 50 -12.14 -10.02 -1.93
N ALA A 51 -10.95 -9.43 -2.11
CA ALA A 51 -10.43 -8.35 -1.28
C ALA A 51 -9.44 -7.46 -2.03
N VAL A 52 -9.49 -6.16 -1.74
CA VAL A 52 -8.57 -5.12 -2.23
C VAL A 52 -8.01 -4.36 -1.04
N PHE A 53 -6.69 -4.23 -0.99
CA PHE A 53 -5.94 -3.61 0.11
C PHE A 53 -5.36 -2.26 -0.30
N SER A 54 -5.30 -1.31 0.62
CA SER A 54 -4.50 -0.10 0.49
C SER A 54 -3.01 -0.38 0.67
N ASP A 55 -2.18 0.60 0.35
CA ASP A 55 -0.83 0.68 0.90
C ASP A 55 -0.92 0.99 2.42
N GLY A 56 0.16 0.78 3.17
CA GLY A 56 0.24 1.09 4.60
C GLY A 56 0.55 2.56 4.84
N PHE A 57 -0.28 3.21 5.67
CA PHE A 57 -0.14 4.64 5.98
C PHE A 57 0.03 4.86 7.48
N LEU A 58 0.71 5.94 7.88
CA LEU A 58 0.66 6.36 9.29
C LEU A 58 -0.80 6.54 9.72
N GLU A 59 -1.14 6.18 10.95
CA GLU A 59 -2.50 6.26 11.47
C GLU A 59 -3.13 7.64 11.19
N ASN A 60 -4.39 7.62 10.72
CA ASN A 60 -5.15 8.80 10.29
C ASN A 60 -4.53 9.60 9.12
N HIS A 61 -3.53 9.06 8.43
CA HIS A 61 -2.97 9.64 7.22
C HIS A 61 -3.37 8.85 5.97
N ILE A 62 -3.25 9.52 4.84
CA ILE A 62 -3.47 9.03 3.48
C ILE A 62 -2.31 9.49 2.60
N PRO A 63 -2.08 8.89 1.43
CA PRO A 63 -1.01 9.30 0.54
C PRO A 63 -1.24 10.72 0.05
N MET A 64 -0.16 11.48 -0.15
CA MET A 64 -0.23 12.79 -0.77
C MET A 64 -0.86 12.68 -2.17
N PRO A 65 -1.98 13.38 -2.45
CA PRO A 65 -2.61 13.34 -3.76
C PRO A 65 -1.68 13.91 -4.84
N VAL A 66 -1.61 13.23 -5.98
CA VAL A 66 -0.95 13.74 -7.18
C VAL A 66 -1.99 14.58 -7.92
N LEU A 67 -1.75 15.88 -7.99
CA LEU A 67 -2.63 16.88 -8.57
C LEU A 67 -1.94 17.61 -9.71
N LYS A 68 -2.70 18.43 -10.43
CA LYS A 68 -2.20 19.35 -11.43
C LYS A 68 -1.05 20.20 -10.88
N PRO A 69 0.08 20.32 -11.58
CA PRO A 69 1.16 21.20 -11.16
C PRO A 69 0.70 22.67 -11.09
N ILE A 70 1.07 23.37 -10.02
CA ILE A 70 0.82 24.81 -9.86
C ILE A 70 1.76 25.60 -10.78
N SER A 71 1.22 26.58 -11.52
CA SER A 71 2.02 27.62 -12.18
C SER A 71 2.59 28.58 -11.13
N ILE A 72 3.91 28.76 -11.12
CA ILE A 72 4.59 29.59 -10.11
C ILE A 72 4.68 31.01 -10.66
N ASP A 73 3.79 31.88 -10.22
CA ASP A 73 3.84 33.30 -10.60
C ASP A 73 4.59 34.16 -9.57
N ASN A 74 4.73 33.70 -8.31
CA ASN A 74 5.38 34.43 -7.21
C ASN A 74 6.45 33.61 -6.44
N PHE A 75 7.53 34.26 -6.04
CA PHE A 75 8.69 33.65 -5.35
C PHE A 75 8.43 33.22 -3.90
N SER A 76 7.53 33.88 -3.15
CA SER A 76 7.27 33.56 -1.74
C SER A 76 6.62 32.19 -1.56
N ASP A 77 5.86 31.71 -2.56
CA ASP A 77 5.21 30.40 -2.54
C ASP A 77 6.15 29.26 -2.95
N TYR A 78 7.33 29.56 -3.49
CA TYR A 78 8.24 28.53 -4.02
C TYR A 78 8.78 27.59 -2.93
N ALA A 79 9.19 28.14 -1.79
CA ALA A 79 9.73 27.37 -0.68
C ALA A 79 8.70 26.39 -0.11
N ASP A 80 7.47 26.86 0.02
CA ASP A 80 6.32 26.08 0.48
C ASP A 80 5.95 24.99 -0.52
N ILE A 81 5.85 25.31 -1.82
CA ILE A 81 5.60 24.30 -2.88
C ILE A 81 6.66 23.20 -2.85
N LYS A 82 7.95 23.56 -2.70
CA LYS A 82 9.05 22.60 -2.62
C LYS A 82 8.95 21.72 -1.37
N ARG A 83 8.54 22.29 -0.24
CA ARG A 83 8.28 21.54 1.00
C ARG A 83 7.13 20.55 0.82
N PHE A 84 6.02 20.96 0.23
CA PHE A 84 4.84 20.10 0.06
C PHE A 84 5.05 18.98 -0.95
N LYS A 85 5.82 19.22 -2.02
CA LYS A 85 6.23 18.16 -2.96
C LYS A 85 7.03 17.02 -2.31
N LYS A 86 7.65 17.26 -1.15
CA LYS A 86 8.42 16.26 -0.38
C LYS A 86 7.57 15.48 0.62
N LEU A 87 6.36 15.94 0.95
CA LEU A 87 5.50 15.23 1.89
C LEU A 87 4.93 13.97 1.23
N GLU A 88 5.10 12.82 1.87
CA GLU A 88 4.58 11.54 1.38
C GLU A 88 3.11 11.34 1.78
N PHE A 89 2.68 11.94 2.89
CA PHE A 89 1.37 11.71 3.50
C PHE A 89 0.72 13.01 3.98
N ILE A 90 -0.62 12.99 4.06
CA ILE A 90 -1.44 14.04 4.66
C ILE A 90 -2.46 13.44 5.63
N LYS A 91 -2.90 14.19 6.63
CA LYS A 91 -3.98 13.74 7.52
C LYS A 91 -5.28 13.59 6.72
N ALA A 92 -5.96 12.47 6.89
CA ALA A 92 -7.24 12.18 6.23
C ALA A 92 -8.31 13.23 6.57
N SER A 93 -8.27 13.80 7.78
CA SER A 93 -9.17 14.87 8.21
C SER A 93 -9.06 16.14 7.37
N ALA A 94 -7.91 16.37 6.72
CA ALA A 94 -7.71 17.55 5.87
C ALA A 94 -8.59 17.50 4.60
N LEU A 95 -9.13 16.34 4.22
CA LEU A 95 -9.98 16.18 3.04
C LEU A 95 -11.48 16.09 3.35
N LYS A 96 -11.90 16.20 4.63
CA LYS A 96 -13.32 15.99 5.00
C LYS A 96 -14.26 17.05 4.40
N ASP A 97 -13.81 18.30 4.39
CA ASP A 97 -14.63 19.46 3.99
C ASP A 97 -14.19 20.05 2.64
N VAL A 98 -13.54 19.24 1.80
CA VAL A 98 -13.09 19.65 0.47
C VAL A 98 -14.13 19.23 -0.55
N ASP A 99 -14.65 20.23 -1.27
CA ASP A 99 -15.56 20.06 -2.41
C ASP A 99 -14.81 19.51 -3.63
N VAL A 100 -13.90 20.32 -4.18
CA VAL A 100 -13.02 19.99 -5.30
C VAL A 100 -11.60 20.27 -4.86
N LEU A 101 -10.77 19.24 -4.89
CA LEU A 101 -9.38 19.30 -4.46
C LEU A 101 -8.49 19.80 -5.61
N ASP A 102 -7.86 20.94 -5.37
CA ASP A 102 -6.78 21.47 -6.20
C ASP A 102 -5.50 21.64 -5.38
N ALA A 103 -4.40 21.89 -6.06
CA ALA A 103 -3.09 22.00 -5.42
C ALA A 103 -2.98 23.24 -4.49
N VAL A 104 -3.68 24.34 -4.77
CA VAL A 104 -3.68 25.56 -3.95
C VAL A 104 -4.46 25.33 -2.65
N LYS A 105 -5.65 24.73 -2.71
CA LYS A 105 -6.44 24.31 -1.55
C LYS A 105 -5.68 23.32 -0.69
N LEU A 106 -5.05 22.32 -1.30
CA LEU A 106 -4.23 21.35 -0.60
C LEU A 106 -3.08 22.03 0.18
N ILE A 107 -2.40 22.99 -0.44
CA ILE A 107 -1.36 23.79 0.22
C ILE A 107 -1.93 24.56 1.43
N LYS A 108 -3.06 25.24 1.26
CA LYS A 108 -3.71 25.98 2.36
C LYS A 108 -4.09 25.07 3.52
N LEU A 109 -4.63 23.88 3.22
CA LEU A 109 -4.97 22.85 4.21
C LEU A 109 -3.74 22.34 4.95
N ILE A 110 -2.64 22.09 4.24
CA ILE A 110 -1.39 21.66 4.85
C ILE A 110 -0.80 22.76 5.75
N LYS A 111 -0.95 24.04 5.38
CA LYS A 111 -0.50 25.17 6.21
C LYS A 111 -1.33 25.32 7.49
N SER A 112 -2.65 25.11 7.41
CA SER A 112 -3.55 25.26 8.57
C SER A 112 -3.41 24.12 9.57
N VAL A 113 -3.15 22.91 9.08
CA VAL A 113 -2.85 21.75 9.91
C VAL A 113 -1.37 21.81 10.27
N ASN A 114 -1.03 22.38 11.43
CA ASN A 114 0.35 22.42 11.92
C ASN A 114 0.94 20.99 11.91
N PHE A 115 1.73 20.66 10.88
CA PHE A 115 2.24 19.31 10.71
C PHE A 115 3.17 19.02 11.88
N ASP A 116 2.82 18.00 12.67
CA ASP A 116 3.69 17.49 13.71
C ASP A 116 5.06 17.21 13.09
N LYS A 117 6.09 17.92 13.58
CA LYS A 117 7.47 17.67 13.20
C LYS A 117 7.98 16.33 13.72
N LYS A 118 7.18 15.60 14.51
CA LYS A 118 7.54 14.29 15.06
C LYS A 118 7.64 13.28 13.92
N SER A 119 8.86 12.77 13.69
CA SER A 119 9.04 11.62 12.81
C SER A 119 8.56 10.36 13.51
N TYR A 120 7.60 9.66 12.92
CA TYR A 120 7.07 8.40 13.47
C TYR A 120 7.86 7.17 13.02
N PHE A 121 8.79 7.36 12.08
CA PHE A 121 9.66 6.31 11.61
C PHE A 121 11.00 6.88 11.11
N GLU A 122 11.99 6.02 10.97
CA GLU A 122 13.29 6.33 10.40
C GLU A 122 13.67 5.24 9.39
N ARG A 123 14.29 5.65 8.28
CA ARG A 123 14.86 4.72 7.29
C ARG A 123 16.37 4.64 7.52
N GLN A 124 16.88 3.45 7.72
CA GLN A 124 18.31 3.22 7.91
C GLN A 124 18.85 2.26 6.87
N VAL A 125 20.05 2.56 6.37
CA VAL A 125 20.82 1.67 5.50
C VAL A 125 21.65 0.76 6.40
N ILE A 126 21.38 -0.54 6.32
CA ILE A 126 22.09 -1.58 7.06
C ILE A 126 23.06 -2.28 6.10
N LEU A 127 24.34 -2.29 6.46
CA LEU A 127 25.38 -3.05 5.75
C LEU A 127 25.37 -4.51 6.24
N ARG A 128 25.49 -5.46 5.31
CA ARG A 128 25.49 -6.90 5.58
C ARG A 128 26.56 -7.61 4.75
N ASN A 129 27.11 -8.68 5.31
CA ASN A 129 28.14 -9.50 4.68
C ASN A 129 27.62 -10.93 4.44
N SER A 130 28.00 -11.49 3.29
CA SER A 130 27.91 -12.92 3.00
C SER A 130 29.22 -13.59 3.38
N ILE A 131 29.17 -14.48 4.38
CA ILE A 131 30.36 -15.14 4.94
C ILE A 131 30.51 -16.54 4.32
N ASP A 132 31.70 -16.83 3.82
CA ASP A 132 32.11 -18.18 3.47
C ASP A 132 32.39 -18.98 4.75
N ARG A 133 31.69 -20.11 4.92
CA ARG A 133 31.79 -20.93 6.13
C ARG A 133 33.05 -21.80 6.18
N ILE A 134 33.75 -21.98 5.06
CA ILE A 134 34.99 -22.76 4.97
C ILE A 134 36.16 -21.87 5.38
N THR A 135 36.26 -20.67 4.81
CA THR A 135 37.37 -19.74 5.08
C THR A 135 37.12 -18.81 6.26
N ASN A 136 35.86 -18.72 6.73
CA ASN A 136 35.40 -17.75 7.73
C ASN A 136 35.70 -16.29 7.34
N THR A 137 35.73 -16.01 6.04
CA THR A 137 35.95 -14.68 5.47
C THR A 137 34.71 -14.20 4.71
N THR A 138 34.61 -12.90 4.48
CA THR A 138 33.58 -12.35 3.59
C THR A 138 33.88 -12.77 2.15
N LEU A 139 32.86 -13.24 1.44
CA LEU A 139 32.97 -13.56 0.02
C LEU A 139 33.35 -12.31 -0.80
N GLU A 140 34.00 -12.53 -1.94
CA GLU A 140 34.18 -11.46 -2.92
C GLU A 140 32.80 -10.92 -3.36
N ASN A 141 32.62 -9.60 -3.33
CA ASN A 141 31.31 -8.94 -3.48
C ASN A 141 30.24 -9.36 -2.45
N GLY A 142 30.66 -9.90 -1.31
CA GLY A 142 29.78 -10.35 -0.23
C GLY A 142 29.19 -9.23 0.62
N LEU A 143 29.70 -7.99 0.51
CA LEU A 143 29.15 -6.81 1.19
C LEU A 143 27.98 -6.24 0.38
N TYR A 144 26.81 -6.12 1.00
CA TYR A 144 25.62 -5.55 0.39
C TYR A 144 24.84 -4.70 1.39
N GLN A 145 24.00 -3.82 0.87
CA GLN A 145 23.16 -2.91 1.66
C GLN A 145 21.70 -3.37 1.64
N THR A 146 21.02 -3.13 2.75
CA THR A 146 19.56 -3.29 2.88
C THR A 146 18.99 -2.06 3.55
N GLU A 147 17.83 -1.59 3.09
CA GLU A 147 17.09 -0.54 3.80
C GLU A 147 16.08 -1.15 4.76
N GLU A 148 16.03 -0.61 5.97
CA GLU A 148 15.07 -0.98 7.00
C GLU A 148 14.34 0.26 7.52
N VAL A 149 13.06 0.09 7.85
CA VAL A 149 12.22 1.12 8.47
C VAL A 149 12.02 0.77 9.93
N PHE A 150 12.45 1.67 10.82
CA PHE A 150 12.27 1.58 12.26
C PHE A 150 11.12 2.49 12.67
N PHE A 151 10.19 1.98 13.47
CA PHE A 151 9.02 2.71 13.92
C PHE A 151 9.19 3.18 15.37
N ASP A 152 8.75 4.40 15.67
CA ASP A 152 8.63 4.88 17.05
C ASP A 152 7.59 4.03 17.82
N LYS A 153 7.69 3.96 19.15
CA LYS A 153 6.78 3.21 20.04
C LYS A 153 5.31 3.60 19.86
N ASP A 154 5.07 4.86 19.51
CA ASP A 154 3.75 5.46 19.33
C ASP A 154 3.27 5.37 17.88
N ALA A 155 4.12 4.95 16.94
CA ALA A 155 3.75 4.83 15.55
C ALA A 155 2.71 3.71 15.36
N ARG A 156 1.68 4.01 14.58
CA ARG A 156 0.62 3.10 14.19
C ARG A 156 0.43 3.20 12.70
N ILE A 157 0.13 2.07 12.05
CA ILE A 157 -0.03 2.00 10.61
C ILE A 157 -1.44 1.53 10.27
N ASP A 158 -2.19 2.33 9.53
CA ASP A 158 -3.50 1.97 9.01
C ASP A 158 -3.37 1.27 7.66
N ILE A 159 -4.07 0.15 7.51
CA ILE A 159 -4.34 -0.52 6.24
C ILE A 159 -5.85 -0.58 6.07
N TYR A 160 -6.32 -0.13 4.91
CA TYR A 160 -7.72 -0.16 4.53
C TYR A 160 -7.98 -1.35 3.60
N VAL A 161 -9.12 -2.00 3.80
CA VAL A 161 -9.52 -3.17 3.02
C VAL A 161 -10.94 -2.97 2.54
N LYS A 162 -11.21 -3.27 1.28
CA LYS A 162 -12.56 -3.44 0.75
C LYS A 162 -12.69 -4.88 0.28
N TYR A 163 -13.70 -5.59 0.76
CA TYR A 163 -13.83 -7.03 0.55
C TYR A 163 -15.27 -7.43 0.25
N ASP A 164 -15.42 -8.58 -0.39
CA ASP A 164 -16.71 -9.18 -0.67
C ASP A 164 -17.12 -10.09 0.48
N SER A 165 -18.12 -9.66 1.26
CA SER A 165 -18.61 -10.37 2.44
C SER A 165 -19.28 -11.70 2.11
N GLU A 166 -19.65 -11.94 0.85
CA GLU A 166 -20.16 -13.24 0.39
C GLU A 166 -19.03 -14.26 0.18
N LEU A 167 -17.80 -13.81 -0.04
CA LEU A 167 -16.64 -14.65 -0.33
C LEU A 167 -15.69 -14.80 0.86
N ILE A 168 -15.53 -13.74 1.66
CA ILE A 168 -14.64 -13.73 2.81
C ILE A 168 -15.21 -12.81 3.90
N ASP A 169 -15.06 -13.20 5.17
CA ASP A 169 -15.49 -12.40 6.30
C ASP A 169 -14.32 -11.64 6.97
N LYS A 170 -14.66 -10.69 7.84
CA LYS A 170 -13.68 -9.88 8.58
C LYS A 170 -12.82 -10.71 9.53
N ASP A 171 -13.36 -11.78 10.11
CA ASP A 171 -12.65 -12.58 11.12
C ASP A 171 -11.56 -13.40 10.44
N CYS A 172 -11.84 -13.91 9.24
CA CYS A 172 -10.89 -14.54 8.35
C CYS A 172 -9.77 -13.57 7.96
N ILE A 173 -10.11 -12.35 7.51
CA ILE A 173 -9.12 -11.33 7.17
C ILE A 173 -8.23 -11.01 8.37
N THR A 174 -8.84 -10.77 9.53
CA THR A 174 -8.15 -10.43 10.78
C THR A 174 -7.21 -11.55 11.21
N LYS A 175 -7.69 -12.80 11.19
CA LYS A 175 -6.89 -13.99 11.52
C LYS A 175 -5.68 -14.12 10.59
N VAL A 176 -5.85 -13.95 9.28
CA VAL A 176 -4.72 -14.00 8.33
C VAL A 176 -3.71 -12.89 8.64
N PHE A 177 -4.15 -11.67 8.93
CA PHE A 177 -3.25 -10.57 9.32
C PHE A 177 -2.54 -10.84 10.65
N ASP A 178 -3.19 -11.47 11.62
CA ASP A 178 -2.54 -11.86 12.88
C ASP A 178 -1.42 -12.88 12.63
N TYR A 179 -1.63 -13.87 11.77
CA TYR A 179 -0.58 -14.83 11.39
C TYR A 179 0.58 -14.14 10.63
N ILE A 180 0.27 -13.20 9.74
CA ILE A 180 1.29 -12.37 9.08
C ILE A 180 2.08 -11.58 10.12
N GLY A 181 1.41 -10.93 11.07
CA GLY A 181 2.02 -10.12 12.12
C GLY A 181 2.93 -10.92 13.05
N GLN A 182 2.55 -12.15 13.39
CA GLN A 182 3.38 -13.05 14.20
C GLN A 182 4.61 -13.56 13.45
N SER A 183 4.43 -13.91 12.17
CA SER A 183 5.48 -14.54 11.37
C SER A 183 6.44 -13.54 10.73
N GLY A 184 5.96 -12.32 10.49
CA GLY A 184 6.69 -11.23 9.85
C GLY A 184 6.26 -10.96 8.40
N PHE A 185 6.09 -9.68 8.08
CA PHE A 185 5.78 -9.17 6.75
C PHE A 185 7.02 -8.90 5.89
N GLY A 186 6.93 -9.22 4.61
CA GLY A 186 7.93 -8.90 3.59
C GLY A 186 9.22 -9.73 3.66
N LYS A 187 10.31 -9.10 3.22
CA LYS A 187 11.67 -9.63 3.22
C LYS A 187 12.18 -9.79 4.65
N ASP A 188 13.14 -10.72 4.85
CA ASP A 188 13.88 -10.89 6.11
C ASP A 188 13.03 -11.28 7.34
N LYS A 189 11.82 -11.81 7.11
CA LYS A 189 10.97 -12.37 8.17
C LYS A 189 11.65 -13.50 8.95
N SER A 190 12.56 -14.26 8.32
CA SER A 190 13.34 -15.33 8.96
C SER A 190 14.29 -14.83 10.05
N ILE A 191 14.70 -13.56 9.98
CA ILE A 191 15.51 -12.90 11.02
C ILE A 191 14.66 -11.92 11.85
N GLY A 192 13.34 -12.10 11.84
CA GLY A 192 12.41 -11.41 12.73
C GLY A 192 11.92 -10.03 12.26
N LYS A 193 12.10 -9.67 10.98
CA LYS A 193 11.59 -8.40 10.43
C LYS A 193 10.09 -8.44 10.12
N GLY A 194 9.46 -7.26 10.14
CA GLY A 194 8.08 -7.05 9.71
C GLY A 194 7.00 -7.63 10.64
N ARG A 195 7.34 -8.01 11.88
CA ARG A 195 6.38 -8.43 12.89
C ARG A 195 5.58 -7.24 13.42
N PHE A 196 4.28 -7.46 13.63
CA PHE A 196 3.34 -6.47 14.14
C PHE A 196 2.19 -7.14 14.90
N LYS A 197 1.40 -6.32 15.60
CA LYS A 197 0.12 -6.69 16.19
C LYS A 197 -0.99 -5.79 15.65
N ILE A 198 -2.17 -6.34 15.44
CA ILE A 198 -3.37 -5.54 15.22
C ILE A 198 -3.76 -4.92 16.58
N THR A 199 -3.93 -3.61 16.60
CA THR A 199 -4.24 -2.83 17.82
C THR A 199 -5.61 -2.20 17.79
N ASN A 200 -6.18 -2.02 16.59
CA ASN A 200 -7.55 -1.55 16.42
C ASN A 200 -8.11 -2.09 15.11
N LEU A 201 -9.43 -2.24 15.07
CA LEU A 201 -10.20 -2.69 13.92
C LEU A 201 -11.48 -1.87 13.84
N ILE A 202 -11.71 -1.24 12.69
CA ILE A 202 -12.92 -0.44 12.44
C ILE A 202 -13.62 -0.97 11.20
N GLU A 203 -14.87 -1.41 11.36
CA GLU A 203 -15.73 -1.77 10.24
C GLU A 203 -16.31 -0.53 9.58
N ASN A 204 -16.41 -0.57 8.26
CA ASN A 204 -16.99 0.49 7.43
C ASN A 204 -16.47 1.90 7.76
N PRO A 205 -15.14 2.12 7.73
CA PRO A 205 -14.55 3.42 8.05
C PRO A 205 -15.10 4.50 7.11
N ASP A 206 -15.45 5.67 7.66
CA ASP A 206 -16.02 6.79 6.90
C ASP A 206 -15.20 7.17 5.65
N LEU A 207 -13.88 7.00 5.72
CA LEU A 207 -12.96 7.29 4.63
C LEU A 207 -13.25 6.48 3.36
N LEU A 208 -13.76 5.25 3.49
CA LEU A 208 -14.06 4.35 2.37
C LEU A 208 -15.53 4.39 1.94
N LYS A 209 -16.34 5.29 2.51
CA LYS A 209 -17.72 5.47 2.07
C LYS A 209 -17.74 5.89 0.60
N GLU A 210 -18.63 5.24 -0.15
CA GLU A 210 -18.87 5.59 -1.54
C GLU A 210 -19.52 6.97 -1.62
N LYS A 211 -18.98 7.81 -2.50
CA LYS A 211 -19.49 9.15 -2.79
C LYS A 211 -19.61 9.30 -4.30
N GLN A 212 -20.67 9.96 -4.75
CA GLN A 212 -20.86 10.23 -6.16
C GLN A 212 -19.93 11.39 -6.58
N THR A 213 -18.74 11.03 -7.07
CA THR A 213 -17.70 11.96 -7.55
C THR A 213 -17.32 11.60 -8.99
N LYS A 214 -16.67 12.51 -9.70
CA LYS A 214 -16.13 12.27 -11.05
C LYS A 214 -14.72 11.69 -11.01
N THR A 215 -14.03 11.83 -9.88
CA THR A 215 -12.66 11.37 -9.70
C THR A 215 -12.46 10.63 -8.38
N PHE A 216 -11.30 10.00 -8.22
CA PHE A 216 -10.84 9.44 -6.95
C PHE A 216 -9.32 9.52 -6.81
N ILE A 217 -8.84 9.46 -5.57
CA ILE A 217 -7.43 9.22 -5.23
C ILE A 217 -7.25 7.74 -4.94
N SER A 218 -6.26 7.07 -5.54
CA SER A 218 -5.98 5.68 -5.19
C SER A 218 -5.25 5.58 -3.85
N LEU A 219 -5.80 4.82 -2.91
CA LEU A 219 -5.14 4.43 -1.66
C LEU A 219 -4.22 3.21 -1.85
N SER A 220 -4.08 2.68 -3.05
CA SER A 220 -3.24 1.51 -3.33
C SER A 220 -2.34 1.73 -4.53
N SER A 221 -1.26 0.96 -4.57
CA SER A 221 -0.48 0.78 -5.79
C SER A 221 -1.20 -0.18 -6.75
N GLY A 222 -1.37 0.19 -8.01
CA GLY A 222 -2.20 -0.59 -8.94
C GLY A 222 -2.05 -0.20 -10.42
N VAL A 223 -2.87 -0.80 -11.27
CA VAL A 223 -2.99 -0.45 -12.71
C VAL A 223 -4.38 0.06 -13.02
N THR A 224 -4.54 0.75 -14.14
CA THR A 224 -5.86 1.17 -14.64
C THR A 224 -6.69 -0.02 -15.12
N CYS A 225 -7.99 0.23 -15.27
CA CYS A 225 -8.97 -0.64 -15.93
C CYS A 225 -9.84 0.21 -16.86
N ASP A 226 -10.73 -0.44 -17.62
CA ASP A 226 -11.58 0.25 -18.60
C ASP A 226 -12.59 1.22 -17.93
N ASP A 227 -12.88 1.02 -16.64
CA ASP A 227 -13.79 1.86 -15.86
C ASP A 227 -13.17 3.17 -15.33
N CYS A 228 -11.86 3.40 -15.53
CA CYS A 228 -11.20 4.63 -15.10
C CYS A 228 -10.06 5.06 -16.02
N GLU A 229 -9.70 6.33 -15.99
CA GLU A 229 -8.51 6.86 -16.65
C GLU A 229 -7.64 7.67 -15.69
N VAL A 230 -6.34 7.71 -15.95
CA VAL A 230 -5.40 8.47 -15.12
C VAL A 230 -5.66 9.95 -15.35
N LEU A 231 -5.81 10.68 -14.25
CA LEU A 231 -5.83 12.14 -14.27
C LEU A 231 -4.41 12.66 -14.03
N PHE A 232 -3.87 12.43 -12.84
CA PHE A 232 -2.45 12.68 -12.52
C PHE A 232 -1.86 11.54 -11.72
N GLY A 233 -0.71 11.02 -12.12
CA GLY A 233 -0.14 9.83 -11.47
C GLY A 233 1.37 9.79 -11.47
N LYS A 234 1.92 9.08 -10.47
CA LYS A 234 3.32 8.68 -10.43
C LYS A 234 3.41 7.17 -10.64
N THR A 235 4.29 6.72 -11.51
CA THR A 235 4.49 5.29 -11.75
C THR A 235 5.78 4.77 -11.12
N PHE A 236 5.88 3.45 -11.01
CA PHE A 236 7.11 2.73 -10.67
C PHE A 236 7.10 1.35 -11.31
N VAL A 237 8.28 0.75 -11.47
CA VAL A 237 8.41 -0.64 -11.93
C VAL A 237 8.47 -1.55 -10.71
N LYS A 238 7.53 -2.48 -10.60
CA LYS A 238 7.51 -3.52 -9.56
C LYS A 238 8.26 -4.75 -10.05
N PHE A 239 9.39 -5.04 -9.42
CA PHE A 239 10.11 -6.31 -9.59
C PHE A 239 9.62 -7.33 -8.55
N GLY A 240 8.49 -7.96 -8.85
CA GLY A 240 7.84 -8.89 -7.94
C GLY A 240 8.60 -10.21 -7.79
N LYS A 241 8.59 -10.77 -6.57
CA LYS A 241 8.99 -12.15 -6.29
C LYS A 241 7.81 -12.88 -5.64
N HIS A 242 7.71 -14.17 -5.88
CA HIS A 242 6.79 -15.02 -5.15
C HIS A 242 7.25 -15.16 -3.70
N GLY A 243 6.28 -15.17 -2.79
CA GLY A 243 6.48 -15.77 -1.48
C GLY A 243 6.41 -17.29 -1.58
N GLY A 244 6.39 -17.95 -0.43
CA GLY A 244 6.31 -19.41 -0.34
C GLY A 244 7.63 -20.12 -0.60
N TYR A 245 7.69 -21.38 -0.19
CA TYR A 245 8.87 -22.23 -0.31
C TYR A 245 8.84 -23.03 -1.61
N GLY A 246 10.02 -23.29 -2.20
CA GLY A 246 10.18 -24.38 -3.17
C GLY A 246 9.85 -24.08 -4.64
N LEU A 247 9.67 -22.83 -5.04
CA LEU A 247 9.49 -22.50 -6.47
C LEU A 247 10.84 -22.48 -7.21
N PRO A 248 11.00 -23.23 -8.32
CA PRO A 248 12.23 -23.20 -9.12
C PRO A 248 12.60 -21.80 -9.63
N ASN A 249 11.61 -20.99 -10.00
CA ASN A 249 11.82 -19.60 -10.39
C ASN A 249 10.89 -18.68 -9.60
N PRO A 250 11.41 -17.98 -8.57
CA PRO A 250 10.57 -17.13 -7.73
C PRO A 250 10.23 -15.79 -8.40
N PHE A 251 10.82 -15.41 -9.53
CA PHE A 251 10.66 -14.08 -10.11
C PHE A 251 9.38 -13.95 -10.94
N LYS A 252 8.69 -12.81 -10.80
CA LYS A 252 7.58 -12.38 -11.67
C LYS A 252 8.11 -11.44 -12.76
N ASN A 253 7.42 -11.37 -13.88
CA ASN A 253 7.69 -10.36 -14.90
C ASN A 253 7.47 -8.97 -14.31
N PRO A 254 8.36 -8.00 -14.57
CA PRO A 254 8.20 -6.63 -14.08
C PRO A 254 6.91 -5.98 -14.57
N VAL A 255 6.28 -5.19 -13.72
CA VAL A 255 5.01 -4.49 -14.03
C VAL A 255 5.16 -3.01 -13.73
N ILE A 256 4.66 -2.15 -14.61
CA ILE A 256 4.53 -0.72 -14.33
C ILE A 256 3.20 -0.49 -13.61
N MET A 257 3.27 0.12 -12.42
CA MET A 257 2.10 0.41 -11.58
C MET A 257 2.08 1.87 -11.19
N PHE A 258 0.89 2.42 -11.00
CA PHE A 258 0.69 3.71 -10.34
C PHE A 258 0.90 3.57 -8.84
N LYS A 259 1.53 4.57 -8.22
CA LYS A 259 1.68 4.68 -6.76
C LYS A 259 0.38 5.13 -6.13
N SER A 260 0.16 4.74 -4.87
CA SER A 260 -0.86 5.35 -4.01
C SER A 260 -0.72 6.88 -4.02
N GLY A 261 -1.83 7.60 -4.02
CA GLY A 261 -1.90 9.05 -4.19
C GLY A 261 -2.15 9.48 -5.63
N SER A 262 -1.95 8.62 -6.62
CA SER A 262 -2.34 8.91 -8.01
C SER A 262 -3.86 9.12 -8.11
N THR A 263 -4.28 10.07 -8.94
CA THR A 263 -5.68 10.45 -9.17
C THR A 263 -6.18 9.94 -10.51
N PHE A 264 -7.47 9.61 -10.53
CA PHE A 264 -8.12 9.00 -11.68
C PHE A 264 -9.50 9.59 -11.89
N LYS A 265 -9.91 9.68 -13.15
CA LYS A 265 -11.26 10.01 -13.58
C LYS A 265 -12.08 8.73 -13.76
N ILE A 266 -13.32 8.78 -13.29
CA ILE A 266 -14.25 7.66 -13.29
C ILE A 266 -15.00 7.68 -14.62
N LYS A 267 -14.93 6.57 -15.37
CA LYS A 267 -15.75 6.35 -16.57
C LYS A 267 -17.05 5.66 -16.19
N ASN A 268 -16.95 4.57 -15.43
CA ASN A 268 -18.08 3.87 -14.86
C ASN A 268 -17.86 3.74 -13.35
N PHE A 269 -18.87 4.09 -12.56
CA PHE A 269 -18.76 4.01 -11.11
C PHE A 269 -18.63 2.55 -10.67
N LYS A 270 -17.56 2.26 -9.91
CA LYS A 270 -17.29 0.96 -9.32
C LYS A 270 -16.83 1.14 -7.86
N PRO A 271 -17.12 0.17 -6.98
CA PRO A 271 -16.64 0.21 -5.60
C PRO A 271 -15.11 0.12 -5.47
N ILE A 272 -14.45 -0.44 -6.49
CA ILE A 272 -13.01 -0.70 -6.61
C ILE A 272 -12.62 -0.64 -8.10
N PHE A 273 -11.34 -0.39 -8.38
CA PHE A 273 -10.81 -0.30 -9.75
C PHE A 273 -9.54 -1.15 -9.92
N GLY A 274 -8.96 -1.14 -11.13
CA GLY A 274 -7.78 -1.93 -11.48
C GLY A 274 -8.09 -3.41 -11.71
N LYS A 275 -7.06 -4.26 -11.74
CA LYS A 275 -7.23 -5.68 -12.10
C LYS A 275 -6.14 -6.59 -11.55
N SER A 276 -6.43 -7.89 -11.51
CA SER A 276 -5.37 -8.90 -11.34
C SER A 276 -4.55 -9.05 -12.62
N LEU A 277 -3.27 -9.34 -12.48
CA LEU A 277 -2.35 -9.58 -13.59
C LEU A 277 -1.75 -10.98 -13.51
N SER A 278 -1.64 -11.63 -14.68
CA SER A 278 -0.95 -12.91 -14.85
C SER A 278 0.50 -12.65 -15.28
N VAL A 279 1.34 -12.31 -14.32
CA VAL A 279 2.77 -11.93 -14.56
C VAL A 279 3.74 -12.97 -14.05
N SER A 280 3.21 -14.12 -13.63
CA SER A 280 3.96 -15.28 -13.20
C SER A 280 4.04 -16.32 -14.31
N LYS A 281 5.10 -17.13 -14.30
CA LYS A 281 5.17 -18.36 -15.12
C LYS A 281 4.20 -19.45 -14.64
N TYR A 282 3.74 -19.37 -13.39
CA TYR A 282 2.82 -20.32 -12.79
C TYR A 282 1.36 -19.87 -13.03
N LYS A 283 0.56 -20.72 -13.69
CA LYS A 283 -0.80 -20.37 -14.17
C LYS A 283 -1.74 -19.91 -13.06
N ASN A 284 -1.65 -20.52 -11.87
CA ASN A 284 -2.55 -20.24 -10.74
C ASN A 284 -2.06 -19.08 -9.86
N HIS A 285 -0.98 -18.39 -10.25
CA HIS A 285 -0.41 -17.30 -9.47
C HIS A 285 -0.84 -15.95 -10.04
N LYS A 286 -1.59 -15.19 -9.24
CA LYS A 286 -2.04 -13.84 -9.58
C LYS A 286 -1.20 -12.76 -8.91
N HIS A 287 -1.12 -11.60 -9.55
CA HIS A 287 -0.59 -10.38 -8.96
C HIS A 287 -1.74 -9.38 -8.82
N GLY A 288 -2.04 -8.98 -7.58
CA GLY A 288 -3.09 -7.98 -7.32
C GLY A 288 -2.58 -6.58 -7.65
N ALA A 289 -3.12 -5.97 -8.72
CA ALA A 289 -2.83 -4.59 -9.11
C ALA A 289 -4.11 -3.75 -9.13
N TYR A 290 -4.85 -3.82 -8.03
CA TYR A 290 -6.11 -3.14 -7.82
C TYR A 290 -5.91 -1.72 -7.26
N LEU A 291 -6.87 -0.85 -7.55
CA LEU A 291 -6.96 0.53 -7.08
C LEU A 291 -8.09 0.63 -6.07
N LEU A 292 -7.76 0.97 -4.81
CA LEU A 292 -8.73 1.23 -3.76
C LEU A 292 -9.09 2.73 -3.77
N PRO A 293 -10.31 3.11 -4.18
CA PRO A 293 -10.66 4.51 -4.36
C PRO A 293 -10.97 5.20 -3.03
N LEU A 294 -10.37 6.38 -2.82
CA LEU A 294 -10.90 7.44 -1.98
C LEU A 294 -11.65 8.42 -2.88
N PHE A 295 -12.99 8.39 -2.84
CA PHE A 295 -13.85 9.21 -3.68
C PHE A 295 -13.79 10.68 -3.26
N VAL A 296 -13.23 11.52 -4.14
CA VAL A 296 -13.12 12.97 -3.98
C VAL A 296 -13.01 13.60 -5.37
N ASP A 297 -13.64 14.75 -5.58
CA ASP A 297 -13.48 15.50 -6.82
C ASP A 297 -12.13 16.23 -6.84
N VAL A 298 -11.42 16.13 -7.97
CA VAL A 298 -10.10 16.71 -8.22
C VAL A 298 -10.22 17.61 -9.44
N GLU A 299 -9.62 18.80 -9.37
CA GLU A 299 -9.57 19.72 -10.51
C GLU A 299 -8.73 19.14 -11.66
N GLU A 300 -9.29 19.17 -12.88
CA GLU A 300 -8.67 18.66 -14.11
C GLU A 300 -7.62 19.62 -14.72
#